data_AF-A0A9E5NJV1-F1
#
_entry.id   AF-A0A9E5NJV1-F1
#
_cell.length_a   1.000
_cell.length_b   1.000
_cell.length_c   1.000
_cell.angle_alpha   90.00
_cell.angle_beta   90.00
_cell.angle_gamma   90.00
#
_symmetry.space_group_name_H-M   'P 1'
#
loop_
_entity.id
_entity.type
_entity.pdbx_description
1 polymer ?
#
loop_
_entity_poly.entity_id
_entity_poly.type
_entity_poly.pdbx_seq_one_letter_code
_entity_poly.pdbx_strand_id
1 'polypeptide(L)'
;MNEYREGDPSRLIRDCLSHSDIVCGPRDKAELLAAKGEGLIDLIVWVDRDVPEDPTVTYSIDDADIVVRNRGTLLQYEERLARLMKALRIPLHQGEVP
;
A
#
# COMPACT_ATOMS: atom_id res chain seq x y z
N MET A 1 -10.85 19.62 -3.65
CA MET A 1 -10.35 18.87 -4.82
C MET A 1 -8.87 19.21 -4.97
N ASN A 2 -8.00 18.22 -5.19
CA ASN A 2 -6.55 18.45 -5.26
C ASN A 2 -6.19 18.93 -6.68
N GLU A 3 -5.85 20.21 -6.84
CA GLU A 3 -5.52 20.83 -8.14
C GLU A 3 -4.36 20.12 -8.84
N TYR A 4 -3.43 19.51 -8.09
CA TYR A 4 -2.30 18.79 -8.67
C TYR A 4 -2.72 17.60 -9.55
N ARG A 5 -3.84 16.97 -9.21
CA ARG A 5 -4.38 15.77 -9.86
C ARG A 5 -5.56 16.08 -10.79
N GLU A 6 -5.85 17.35 -11.04
CA GLU A 6 -6.97 17.74 -11.89
C GLU A 6 -6.77 17.21 -13.32
N GLY A 7 -7.74 16.43 -13.81
CA GLY A 7 -7.69 15.78 -15.12
C GLY A 7 -6.81 14.53 -15.22
N ASP A 8 -5.96 14.25 -14.24
CA ASP A 8 -5.17 13.01 -14.13
C ASP A 8 -5.20 12.48 -12.68
N PRO A 9 -6.22 11.67 -12.35
CA PRO A 9 -6.36 11.12 -11.01
C PRO A 9 -5.16 10.29 -10.55
N SER A 10 -4.37 9.71 -11.45
CA SER A 10 -3.25 8.80 -11.15
C SER A 10 -1.91 9.52 -10.91
N ARG A 11 -1.83 10.81 -11.25
CA ARG A 11 -0.57 11.57 -11.37
C ARG A 11 0.36 11.42 -10.17
N LEU A 12 -0.14 11.67 -8.97
CA LEU A 12 0.69 11.63 -7.76
C LEU A 12 1.25 10.23 -7.48
N ILE A 13 0.45 9.18 -7.67
CA ILE A 13 0.92 7.80 -7.55
C ILE A 13 2.01 7.52 -8.58
N ARG A 14 1.81 7.93 -9.84
CA ARG A 14 2.80 7.78 -10.91
C ARG A 14 4.12 8.46 -10.55
N ASP A 15 4.06 9.69 -10.04
CA ASP A 15 5.24 10.45 -9.62
C ASP A 15 5.97 9.76 -8.47
N CYS A 16 5.26 9.28 -7.45
CA CYS A 16 5.86 8.50 -6.37
C CYS A 16 6.57 7.24 -6.89
N LEU A 17 5.90 6.48 -7.77
CA LEU A 17 6.43 5.24 -8.33
C LEU A 17 7.61 5.47 -9.30
N SER A 18 7.80 6.69 -9.79
CA SER A 18 9.01 7.06 -10.54
C SER A 18 10.27 7.11 -9.67
N HIS A 19 10.11 7.17 -8.34
CA HIS A 19 11.19 7.25 -7.36
C HIS A 19 11.30 6.03 -6.45
N SER A 20 10.27 5.17 -6.37
CA SER A 20 10.27 3.97 -5.51
C SER A 20 9.34 2.87 -6.06
N ASP A 21 9.63 1.61 -5.75
CA ASP A 21 8.75 0.49 -6.15
C ASP A 21 7.46 0.39 -5.32
N ILE A 22 7.37 1.14 -4.23
CA ILE A 22 6.24 1.14 -3.29
C ILE A 22 5.78 2.57 -3.08
N VAL A 23 4.46 2.79 -3.19
CA VAL A 23 3.79 4.01 -2.77
C VAL A 23 3.00 3.75 -1.49
N CYS A 24 3.08 4.68 -0.54
CA CYS A 24 2.31 4.64 0.69
C CYS A 24 1.55 5.96 0.89
N GLY A 25 0.49 5.91 1.69
CA GLY A 25 -0.33 7.08 1.99
C GLY A 25 -1.29 7.60 0.91
N PRO A 26 -1.67 6.89 -0.18
CA PRO A 26 -2.84 7.32 -0.95
C PRO A 26 -4.05 7.34 -0.01
N ARG A 27 -4.95 8.31 -0.13
CA ARG A 27 -6.14 8.38 0.73
C ARG A 27 -7.44 8.37 -0.06
N ASP A 28 -7.34 8.62 -1.36
CA ASP A 28 -8.48 8.73 -2.24
C ASP A 28 -8.67 7.44 -3.05
N LYS A 29 -9.86 6.85 -2.99
CA LYS A 29 -10.22 5.63 -3.72
C LYS A 29 -10.15 5.83 -5.23
N ALA A 30 -10.56 6.99 -5.72
CA ALA A 30 -10.51 7.27 -7.16
C ALA A 30 -9.08 7.29 -7.69
N GLU A 31 -8.13 7.84 -6.91
CA GLU A 31 -6.68 7.74 -7.15
C GLU A 31 -6.22 6.30 -7.31
N LEU A 32 -6.53 5.49 -6.30
CA LEU A 32 -6.06 4.12 -6.18
C LEU A 32 -6.58 3.26 -7.33
N LEU A 33 -7.87 3.39 -7.65
CA LEU A 33 -8.51 2.65 -8.73
C LEU A 33 -8.05 3.12 -10.11
N ALA A 34 -7.83 4.42 -10.31
CA ALA A 34 -7.28 4.93 -11.57
C ALA A 34 -5.86 4.38 -11.82
N ALA A 35 -4.98 4.47 -10.82
CA ALA A 35 -3.63 3.95 -10.92
C ALA A 35 -3.59 2.43 -11.15
N LYS A 36 -4.47 1.66 -10.47
CA LYS A 36 -4.62 0.22 -10.72
C LYS A 36 -5.13 -0.06 -12.14
N GLY A 37 -6.12 0.68 -12.62
CA GLY A 37 -6.67 0.55 -13.98
C GLY A 37 -5.66 0.86 -15.09
N GLU A 38 -4.69 1.73 -14.82
CA GLU A 38 -3.57 2.04 -15.72
C GLU A 38 -2.40 1.06 -15.64
N GLY A 39 -2.47 0.07 -14.72
CA GLY A 39 -1.39 -0.89 -14.50
C GLY A 39 -0.17 -0.30 -13.78
N LEU A 40 -0.32 0.81 -13.07
CA LEU A 40 0.75 1.38 -12.23
C LEU A 40 0.90 0.61 -10.90
N ILE A 41 -0.16 -0.06 -10.45
CA ILE A 41 -0.19 -0.82 -9.19
C ILE A 41 -0.46 -2.28 -9.50
N ASP A 42 0.52 -3.14 -9.24
CA ASP A 42 0.37 -4.59 -9.37
C ASP A 42 -0.35 -5.23 -8.17
N LEU A 43 -0.18 -4.66 -6.97
CA LEU A 43 -0.62 -5.25 -5.72
C LEU A 43 -0.95 -4.19 -4.67
N ILE A 44 -2.15 -4.26 -4.10
CA ILE A 44 -2.56 -3.42 -2.95
C ILE A 44 -2.47 -4.26 -1.67
N VAL A 45 -1.59 -3.84 -0.75
CA VAL A 45 -1.40 -4.49 0.56
C VAL A 45 -1.94 -3.59 1.66
N TRP A 46 -2.95 -4.06 2.39
CA TRP A 46 -3.52 -3.37 3.55
C TRP A 46 -2.94 -3.91 4.86
N VAL A 47 -2.48 -3.02 5.73
CA VAL A 47 -2.05 -3.37 7.09
C VAL A 47 -3.22 -3.18 8.05
N ASP A 48 -3.87 -4.28 8.44
CA ASP A 48 -5.03 -4.24 9.35
C ASP A 48 -4.56 -4.09 10.80
N ARG A 49 -4.74 -2.88 11.33
CA ARG A 49 -4.48 -2.54 12.73
C ARG A 49 -5.72 -1.90 13.33
N ASP A 50 -5.92 -2.14 14.61
CA ASP A 50 -6.95 -1.46 15.40
C ASP A 50 -6.51 -0.02 15.71
N VAL A 51 -6.90 0.90 14.83
CA VAL A 51 -6.66 2.35 14.95
C VAL A 51 -7.96 3.10 14.64
N PRO A 52 -8.16 4.32 15.17
CA PRO A 52 -9.31 5.15 14.80
C PRO A 52 -9.40 5.31 13.27
N GLU A 53 -10.63 5.30 12.75
CA GLU A 53 -10.87 5.55 11.33
C GLU A 53 -10.35 6.94 10.94
N ASP A 54 -9.61 7.01 9.84
CA ASP A 54 -9.19 8.28 9.25
C ASP A 54 -10.29 8.77 8.29
N PRO A 55 -11.00 9.87 8.59
CA PRO A 55 -12.13 10.35 7.78
C PRO A 55 -11.70 10.85 6.40
N THR A 56 -10.40 10.99 6.15
CA THR A 56 -9.86 11.41 4.85
C THR A 56 -9.58 10.24 3.91
N VAL A 57 -9.60 9.00 4.42
CA VAL A 57 -9.43 7.79 3.60
C VAL A 57 -10.80 7.37 3.05
N THR A 58 -10.92 7.25 1.74
CA THR A 58 -12.19 6.96 1.05
C THR A 58 -12.30 5.54 0.49
N TYR A 59 -11.35 4.66 0.83
CA TYR A 59 -11.33 3.24 0.50
C TYR A 59 -11.26 2.37 1.77
N SER A 60 -11.61 1.09 1.66
CA SER A 60 -11.64 0.16 2.79
C SER A 60 -10.70 -1.03 2.58
N ILE A 61 -10.65 -1.90 3.58
CA ILE A 61 -9.97 -3.19 3.51
C ILE A 61 -10.44 -4.06 2.33
N ASP A 62 -11.66 -3.88 1.85
CA ASP A 62 -12.23 -4.64 0.73
C ASP A 62 -11.64 -4.22 -0.63
N ASP A 63 -10.97 -3.07 -0.69
CA ASP A 63 -10.28 -2.59 -1.88
C ASP A 63 -8.85 -3.15 -2.01
N ALA A 64 -8.39 -3.92 -1.02
CA ALA A 64 -7.05 -4.50 -0.98
C ALA A 64 -6.99 -5.91 -1.59
N ASP A 65 -5.86 -6.24 -2.22
CA ASP A 65 -5.60 -7.57 -2.76
C ASP A 65 -5.06 -8.52 -1.66
N ILE A 66 -4.28 -7.98 -0.72
CA ILE A 66 -3.71 -8.72 0.42
C ILE A 66 -3.93 -7.92 1.70
N VAL A 67 -4.37 -8.62 2.75
CA VAL A 67 -4.48 -8.06 4.10
C VAL A 67 -3.43 -8.69 5.01
N VAL A 68 -2.57 -7.85 5.60
CA VAL A 68 -1.61 -8.24 6.63
C VAL A 68 -2.11 -7.77 7.99
N ARG A 69 -2.53 -8.71 8.84
CA ARG A 69 -2.98 -8.39 10.20
C ARG A 69 -1.82 -7.97 11.11
N ASN A 70 -1.96 -6.80 11.71
CA ASN A 70 -1.05 -6.20 12.69
C ASN A 70 -1.77 -5.92 14.02
N ARG A 71 -2.26 -6.99 14.65
CA ARG A 71 -2.98 -6.94 15.94
C ARG A 71 -2.26 -7.69 17.07
N GLY A 72 -0.99 -8.06 16.84
CA GLY A 72 -0.19 -8.88 17.75
C GLY A 72 1.12 -8.20 18.14
N THR A 73 2.12 -9.01 18.50
CA THR A 73 3.48 -8.49 18.75
C THR A 73 4.21 -8.14 17.45
N LEU A 74 5.26 -7.32 17.54
CA LEU A 74 6.13 -7.00 16.41
C LEU A 74 6.68 -8.28 15.76
N LEU A 75 7.17 -9.23 16.56
CA LEU A 75 7.66 -10.52 16.07
C LEU A 75 6.60 -11.27 15.25
N GLN A 76 5.35 -11.32 15.74
CA GLN A 76 4.27 -11.98 14.99
C GLN A 76 3.92 -11.26 13.68
N TYR A 77 4.07 -9.92 13.65
CA TYR A 77 3.89 -9.14 12.42
C TYR A 77 5.02 -9.41 11.42
N GLU A 78 6.28 -9.37 11.88
CA GLU A 78 7.47 -9.69 11.07
C GLU A 78 7.41 -11.12 10.53
N GLU A 79 6.97 -12.11 11.31
CA GLU A 79 6.77 -13.48 10.83
C GLU A 79 5.70 -13.57 9.73
N ARG A 80 4.64 -12.76 9.79
CA ARG A 80 3.62 -12.71 8.73
C ARG A 80 4.19 -12.11 7.46
N LEU A 81 4.95 -11.02 7.58
CA LEU A 81 5.67 -10.42 6.46
C LEU A 81 6.65 -11.43 5.85
N ALA A 82 7.46 -12.11 6.66
CA ALA A 82 8.40 -13.11 6.15
C ALA A 82 7.71 -14.24 5.36
N ARG A 83 6.56 -14.71 5.82
CA ARG A 83 5.73 -15.69 5.09
C ARG A 83 5.17 -15.13 3.79
N LEU A 84 4.70 -13.88 3.80
CA LEU A 84 4.21 -13.18 2.61
C LEU A 84 5.33 -13.01 1.57
N MET A 85 6.49 -12.50 1.98
CA MET A 85 7.64 -12.30 1.08
C MET A 85 8.10 -13.63 0.47
N LYS A 86 8.13 -14.70 1.27
CA LYS A 86 8.41 -16.06 0.77
C LYS A 86 7.36 -16.51 -0.25
N ALA A 87 6.07 -16.26 -0.03
CA ALA A 87 5.00 -16.64 -0.95
C ALA A 87 5.08 -15.86 -2.27
N LEU A 88 5.43 -14.57 -2.20
CA LEU A 88 5.64 -13.69 -3.36
C LEU A 88 7.01 -13.90 -4.03
N ARG A 89 7.86 -14.79 -3.49
CA ARG A 89 9.23 -15.05 -3.96
C ARG A 89 10.11 -13.81 -3.96
N ILE A 90 9.85 -12.86 -3.06
CA ILE A 90 10.67 -11.68 -2.88
C ILE A 90 11.79 -12.04 -1.89
N PRO A 91 13.07 -11.88 -2.25
CA PRO A 91 14.17 -12.17 -1.34
C PRO A 91 14.14 -11.20 -0.15
N LEU A 92 14.19 -11.74 1.07
CA LEU A 92 14.41 -10.95 2.27
C LEU A 92 15.90 -10.59 2.31
N HIS A 93 16.22 -9.31 2.16
CA HIS A 93 17.58 -8.84 2.40
C HIS A 93 17.83 -8.85 3.91
N GLN A 94 18.75 -9.70 4.37
CA GLN A 94 19.30 -9.61 5.72
C GLN A 94 20.39 -8.52 5.71
N GLY A 95 19.97 -7.26 5.65
CA GLY A 95 20.87 -6.12 5.79
C GLY A 95 20.58 -5.41 7.10
N GLU A 96 21.65 -5.00 7.81
CA GLU A 96 21.53 -4.03 8.90
C GLU A 96 20.89 -2.76 8.34
N VAL A 97 19.85 -2.28 9.03
CA VAL A 97 19.31 -0.93 8.79
C VAL A 97 20.45 0.04 9.10
N PRO A 98 20.84 0.95 8.18
CA PRO A 98 21.90 1.92 8.44
C PRO A 98 21.59 2.83 9.64
#